data_AF-A0A957H905-F1
#
_entry.id   AF-A0A957H905-F1
#
_cell.length_a   1.000
_cell.length_b   1.000
_cell.length_c   1.000
_cell.angle_alpha   90.00
_cell.angle_beta   90.00
_cell.angle_gamma   90.00
#
_symmetry.space_group_name_H-M   'P 1'
#
loop_
_entity.id
_entity.type
_entity.pdbx_description
1 polymer ?
#
loop_
_entity_poly.entity_id
_entity_poly.type
_entity_poly.pdbx_seq_one_letter_code
_entity_poly.pdbx_strand_id
1 'polypeptide(L)'
;CLYTMPRDRTFIIDTLPDLPQVLLCVGAGHAFKFASLFGQILSELAIDGQTPHDISSLTLNRPAITDPNYDSPVLNQIAARGY
;
A
#
# COMPACT_ATOMS: atom_id res chain seq x y z
N CYS A 1 6.46 -5.26 17.67
CA CYS A 1 5.69 -5.71 16.49
C CYS A 1 6.53 -5.57 15.23
N LEU A 2 6.38 -6.49 14.29
CA LEU A 2 6.99 -6.46 12.97
C LEU A 2 6.00 -5.89 11.95
N TYR A 3 6.45 -5.09 10.98
CA TYR A 3 5.62 -4.51 9.93
C TYR A 3 6.39 -4.40 8.61
N THR A 4 5.70 -4.69 7.51
CA THR A 4 6.20 -4.42 6.15
C THR A 4 5.98 -2.95 5.83
N MET A 5 7.06 -2.25 5.46
CA MET A 5 7.06 -0.80 5.26
C MET A 5 7.54 -0.46 3.84
N PRO A 6 6.65 -0.01 2.94
CA PRO A 6 7.03 0.59 1.67
C PRO A 6 7.91 1.84 1.85
N ARG A 7 8.76 2.14 0.86
CA ARG A 7 9.70 3.28 0.94
C ARG A 7 9.01 4.64 0.99
N ASP A 8 7.82 4.76 0.42
CA ASP A 8 6.98 5.96 0.52
C ASP A 8 6.13 6.01 1.81
N ARG A 9 6.17 4.95 2.63
CA ARG A 9 5.35 4.78 3.85
C ARG A 9 3.84 4.81 3.61
N THR A 10 3.41 4.56 2.38
CA THR A 10 2.00 4.50 1.97
C THR A 10 1.50 3.06 1.93
N PHE A 11 0.18 2.87 2.00
CA PHE A 11 -0.46 1.55 1.90
C PHE A 11 -0.26 0.89 0.54
N ILE A 12 -0.52 -0.40 0.47
CA ILE A 12 -0.73 -1.12 -0.79
C ILE A 12 -2.09 -1.79 -0.72
N ILE A 13 -2.94 -1.58 -1.72
CA ILE A 13 -4.19 -2.31 -1.93
C ILE A 13 -4.27 -2.57 -3.43
N ASP A 14 -4.04 -3.82 -3.85
CA ASP A 14 -4.02 -4.19 -5.27
C ASP A 14 -4.19 -5.70 -5.47
N THR A 15 -4.22 -6.14 -6.71
CA THR A 15 -4.09 -7.54 -7.13
C THR A 15 -2.64 -7.87 -7.49
N LEU A 16 -2.22 -9.12 -7.35
CA LEU A 16 -0.90 -9.54 -7.85
C LEU A 16 -0.93 -9.64 -9.39
N PRO A 17 0.06 -9.09 -10.12
CA PRO A 17 0.06 -9.04 -11.58
C PRO A 17 -0.11 -10.41 -12.26
N ASP A 18 0.58 -11.43 -11.73
CA ASP A 18 0.56 -12.79 -12.29
C ASP A 18 -0.56 -13.66 -11.71
N LEU A 19 -1.24 -13.17 -10.65
CA LEU A 19 -2.26 -13.89 -9.89
C LEU A 19 -3.42 -12.94 -9.56
N PRO A 20 -4.26 -12.56 -10.55
CA PRO A 20 -5.30 -11.54 -10.37
C PRO A 20 -6.37 -11.92 -9.33
N GLN A 21 -6.51 -13.21 -9.01
CA GLN A 21 -7.38 -13.71 -7.94
C GLN A 21 -6.81 -13.50 -6.53
N VAL A 22 -5.57 -13.01 -6.40
CA VAL A 22 -4.91 -12.76 -5.12
C VAL A 22 -4.88 -11.25 -4.87
N LEU A 23 -5.63 -10.82 -3.86
CA LEU A 23 -5.59 -9.46 -3.34
C LEU A 23 -4.46 -9.31 -2.32
N LEU A 24 -3.73 -8.20 -2.42
CA LEU A 24 -2.64 -7.81 -1.55
C LEU A 24 -3.04 -6.55 -0.78
N CYS A 25 -2.86 -6.59 0.54
CA CYS A 25 -3.00 -5.43 1.41
C CYS A 25 -1.76 -5.29 2.32
N VAL A 26 -1.06 -4.15 2.22
CA VAL A 26 0.09 -3.83 3.09
C VAL A 26 -0.23 -2.58 3.89
N GLY A 27 -0.29 -2.75 5.21
CA GLY A 27 -0.75 -1.71 6.14
C GLY A 27 0.29 -0.68 6.60
N ALA A 28 1.53 -0.76 6.12
CA ALA A 28 2.61 0.20 6.39
C ALA A 28 2.78 0.63 7.88
N GLY A 29 2.48 -0.27 8.82
CA GLY A 29 2.63 -0.01 10.27
C GLY A 29 1.60 0.93 10.90
N HIS A 30 0.65 1.49 10.13
CA HIS A 30 -0.32 2.48 10.62
C HIS A 30 -1.76 2.26 10.13
N ALA A 31 -2.04 1.13 9.46
CA ALA A 31 -3.36 0.79 8.92
C ALA A 31 -4.45 0.47 9.96
N PHE A 32 -4.12 0.28 11.25
CA PHE A 32 -5.11 -0.17 12.24
C PHE A 32 -6.35 0.73 12.32
N LYS A 33 -6.17 2.06 12.23
CA LYS A 33 -7.27 3.02 12.25
C LYS A 33 -8.18 2.96 11.01
N PHE A 34 -7.73 2.29 9.96
CA PHE A 34 -8.45 2.10 8.69
C PHE A 34 -8.96 0.66 8.51
N ALA A 35 -8.82 -0.21 9.53
CA ALA A 35 -9.10 -1.64 9.39
C ALA A 35 -10.51 -1.92 8.84
N SER A 36 -11.53 -1.20 9.32
CA SER A 36 -12.91 -1.36 8.82
C SER A 36 -13.06 -0.96 7.35
N LEU A 37 -12.48 0.17 6.95
CA LEU A 37 -12.53 0.65 5.57
C LEU A 37 -11.77 -0.30 4.63
N PHE A 38 -10.59 -0.76 5.03
CA PHE A 38 -9.81 -1.69 4.22
C PHE A 38 -10.49 -3.05 4.11
N GLY A 39 -11.14 -3.52 5.18
CA GLY A 39 -11.96 -4.72 5.14
C GLY A 39 -13.09 -4.60 4.11
N GLN A 40 -13.80 -3.47 4.10
CA GLN A 40 -14.84 -3.20 3.11
C GLN A 40 -14.28 -3.20 1.68
N ILE A 41 -13.24 -2.39 1.42
CA ILE A 41 -12.61 -2.30 0.09
C ILE A 41 -12.16 -3.68 -0.40
N LEU A 42 -11.49 -4.46 0.45
CA LEU A 42 -11.01 -5.79 0.07
C LEU A 42 -12.16 -6.76 -0.19
N SER A 43 -13.27 -6.67 0.56
CA SER A 43 -14.44 -7.50 0.31
C SER A 43 -15.14 -7.15 -1.01
N GLU A 44 -15.28 -5.87 -1.33
CA GLU A 44 -15.86 -5.38 -2.59
C GLU A 44 -14.98 -5.82 -3.79
N LEU A 45 -13.66 -5.65 -3.68
CA LEU A 45 -12.73 -6.14 -4.69
C LEU A 45 -12.80 -7.66 -4.87
N ALA A 46 -12.96 -8.43 -3.78
CA ALA A 46 -13.02 -9.89 -3.84
C ALA A 46 -14.33 -10.43 -4.44
N ILE A 47 -15.45 -9.77 -4.18
CA ILE A 47 -16.79 -10.24 -4.56
C ILE A 47 -17.23 -9.61 -5.89
N ASP A 48 -17.08 -8.29 -6.01
CA ASP A 48 -17.62 -7.50 -7.11
C ASP A 48 -16.53 -7.12 -8.13
N GLY A 49 -15.25 -7.30 -7.80
CA GLY A 49 -14.11 -6.96 -8.66
C GLY A 49 -13.80 -5.46 -8.73
N GLN A 50 -14.51 -4.63 -7.96
CA GLN A 50 -14.37 -3.18 -7.96
C GLN A 50 -14.82 -2.59 -6.62
N THR A 51 -14.37 -1.38 -6.33
CA THR A 51 -14.78 -0.60 -5.15
C THR A 51 -15.12 0.83 -5.58
N PRO A 52 -16.08 1.52 -4.95
CA PRO A 52 -16.33 2.94 -5.21
C PRO A 52 -15.22 3.86 -4.66
N HIS A 53 -14.30 3.34 -3.85
CA HIS A 53 -13.19 4.11 -3.29
C HIS A 53 -12.04 4.24 -4.30
N ASP A 54 -11.52 5.46 -4.50
CA ASP A 54 -10.33 5.66 -5.33
C ASP A 54 -9.08 5.13 -4.60
N ILE A 55 -8.58 4.00 -5.07
CA ILE A 55 -7.37 3.33 -4.58
C ILE A 55 -6.22 3.40 -5.58
N SER A 56 -6.33 4.20 -6.65
CA SER A 56 -5.33 4.26 -7.74
C SER A 56 -3.92 4.58 -7.26
N SER A 57 -3.79 5.42 -6.24
CA SER A 57 -2.50 5.76 -5.62
C SER A 57 -1.88 4.65 -4.76
N LEU A 58 -2.65 3.61 -4.41
CA LEU A 58 -2.25 2.51 -3.54
C LEU A 58 -1.80 1.27 -4.31
N THR A 59 -1.72 1.36 -5.64
CA THR A 59 -1.30 0.25 -6.52
C THR A 59 0.10 -0.26 -6.18
N LEU A 60 0.36 -1.55 -6.42
CA LEU A 60 1.71 -2.09 -6.37
C LEU A 60 2.60 -1.52 -7.48
N ASN A 61 2.01 -1.04 -8.57
CA ASN A 61 2.71 -0.59 -9.78
C ASN A 61 3.13 0.87 -9.70
N ARG A 62 3.64 1.30 -8.54
CA ARG A 62 4.16 2.65 -8.33
C ARG A 62 5.66 2.64 -8.05
N PRO A 63 6.40 3.71 -8.39
CA PRO A 63 7.87 3.75 -8.28
C PRO A 63 8.41 3.35 -6.89
N ALA A 64 7.70 3.73 -5.82
CA ALA A 64 8.11 3.39 -4.45
C ALA A 64 8.25 1.88 -4.19
N ILE A 65 7.52 1.06 -4.94
CA ILE A 65 7.55 -0.41 -4.86
C ILE A 65 8.45 -1.00 -5.96
N THR A 66 8.33 -0.52 -7.19
CA THR A 66 8.92 -1.19 -8.37
C THR A 66 10.34 -0.74 -8.70
N ASP A 67 10.73 0.50 -8.39
CA ASP A 67 12.04 1.05 -8.78
C ASP A 67 13.06 0.89 -7.64
N PRO A 68 14.05 -0.01 -7.71
CA PRO A 68 15.04 -0.19 -6.64
C PRO A 68 15.78 1.10 -6.24
N ASN A 69 15.84 2.10 -7.12
CA ASN A 69 16.51 3.38 -6.90
C ASN A 69 15.56 4.52 -6.50
N TYR A 70 14.28 4.23 -6.24
CA TYR A 70 13.30 5.26 -5.85
C TYR A 70 13.82 6.10 -4.67
N ASP A 71 13.97 7.38 -4.97
CA ASP A 71 14.38 8.40 -4.03
C ASP A 71 13.17 8.80 -3.17
N SER A 72 13.16 8.37 -1.91
CA SER A 72 12.01 8.57 -1.03
C SER A 72 12.08 9.94 -0.35
N PRO A 73 11.14 10.87 -0.67
CA PRO A 73 11.13 12.19 -0.02
C PRO A 73 10.94 12.08 1.49
N VAL A 74 10.17 11.09 1.93
CA VAL A 74 9.87 10.84 3.35
C VAL A 74 11.11 10.35 4.09
N LEU A 75 11.86 9.41 3.52
CA LEU A 75 13.09 8.92 4.14
C LEU A 75 14.17 9.99 4.13
N ASN A 76 14.27 10.77 3.06
CA ASN A 76 15.20 11.90 2.97
C ASN A 76 14.92 12.94 4.05
N GLN A 77 13.64 13.25 4.30
CA GLN A 77 13.25 14.15 5.37
C GLN A 77 13.58 13.60 6.77
N ILE A 78 13.41 12.29 6.99
CA ILE A 78 13.77 11.66 8.27
C ILE A 78 15.28 11.70 8.48
N ALA A 79 16.07 11.36 7.46
CA ALA A 79 17.53 11.41 7.51
C ALA A 79 18.05 12.83 7.78
N ALA A 80 17.44 13.84 7.15
CA ALA A 80 17.79 15.24 7.36
C ALA A 80 17.50 15.75 8.79
N ARG A 81 16.63 15.07 9.55
CA ARG A 81 16.29 15.43 10.94
C ARG A 81 17.26 14.87 11.98
N GLY A 82 18.25 14.06 11.59
CA GLY A 82 19.36 13.66 12.45
C GLY A 82 19.00 12.73 13.62
N TYR A 83 17.96 11.89 13.46
CA TYR A 83 17.71 10.75 14.36
C TYR A 83 18.46 9.51 13.89
#